data_AF-A0A7X7FTD3-F1
#
_entry.id   AF-A0A7X7FTD3-F1
#
_cell.length_a   1.000
_cell.length_b   1.000
_cell.length_c   1.000
_cell.angle_alpha   90.00
_cell.angle_beta   90.00
_cell.angle_gamma   90.00
#
_symmetry.space_group_name_H-M   'P 1'
#
loop_
_entity.id
_entity.type
_entity.pdbx_description
1 polymer ?
#
loop_
_entity_poly.entity_id
_entity_poly.type
_entity_poly.pdbx_seq_one_letter_code
_entity_poly.pdbx_strand_id
1 'polypeptide(L)'
;ENWLRTCLTYAVPPTIVLCVFPANAEYAAVVLVVLAFGDPAAATAGRAWGRSKLPWNAEKTVVGLVSFVLVAGVMGSVAYWGEARNPHVSFGTAVACGTTAALLGGLAESLASRVDDNLRISIAATVGVVTASRLLI
;
A
#
# COMPACT_ATOMS: atom_id res chain seq x y z
N GLU A 1 -11.77 -11.80 -14.63
CA GLU A 1 -11.69 -10.35 -14.34
C GLU A 1 -11.98 -9.54 -15.59
N ASN A 2 -12.52 -8.33 -15.43
CA ASN A 2 -12.61 -7.38 -16.52
C ASN A 2 -11.30 -6.57 -16.55
N TRP A 3 -10.44 -6.85 -17.53
CA TRP A 3 -9.11 -6.22 -17.67
C TRP A 3 -9.14 -4.68 -17.52
N LEU A 4 -10.15 -4.04 -18.12
CA LEU A 4 -10.34 -2.59 -18.04
C LEU A 4 -10.51 -2.12 -16.59
N ARG A 5 -11.27 -2.87 -15.78
CA ARG A 5 -11.50 -2.54 -14.38
C ARG A 5 -10.20 -2.59 -13.59
N THR A 6 -9.38 -3.63 -13.77
CA THR A 6 -8.08 -3.77 -13.11
C THR A 6 -7.14 -2.63 -13.47
N CYS A 7 -7.04 -2.28 -14.75
CA CYS A 7 -6.21 -1.16 -15.20
C CYS A 7 -6.68 0.17 -14.59
N LEU A 8 -7.99 0.41 -14.54
CA LEU A 8 -8.56 1.62 -13.97
C LEU A 8 -8.34 1.68 -12.45
N THR A 9 -8.63 0.61 -11.72
CA THR A 9 -8.46 0.59 -10.25
C THR A 9 -7.00 0.62 -9.83
N TYR A 10 -6.08 0.31 -10.73
CA TYR A 10 -4.64 0.46 -10.50
C TYR A 10 -4.15 1.90 -10.74
N ALA A 11 -4.52 2.52 -11.87
CA ALA A 11 -3.97 3.83 -12.27
C ALA A 11 -4.73 5.03 -11.69
N VAL A 12 -6.06 4.92 -11.55
CA VAL A 12 -6.91 6.03 -11.13
C VAL A 12 -6.62 6.46 -9.69
N PRO A 13 -6.50 5.58 -8.68
CA PRO A 13 -6.37 6.03 -7.31
C PRO A 13 -5.08 6.83 -7.02
N PRO A 14 -3.86 6.39 -7.42
CA PRO A 14 -2.66 7.22 -7.26
C PRO A 14 -2.77 8.57 -7.99
N THR A 15 -3.41 8.59 -9.17
CA THR A 15 -3.66 9.83 -9.92
C THR A 15 -4.59 10.78 -9.16
N ILE A 16 -5.67 10.27 -8.57
CA ILE A 16 -6.57 11.06 -7.72
C ILE A 16 -5.81 11.62 -6.52
N VAL A 17 -4.98 10.81 -5.86
CA VAL A 17 -4.16 11.27 -4.72
C VAL A 17 -3.24 12.42 -5.13
N LEU A 18 -2.60 12.32 -6.29
CA LEU A 18 -1.76 13.39 -6.83
C LEU A 18 -2.56 14.68 -7.11
N CYS A 19 -3.78 14.55 -7.64
CA CYS A 19 -4.66 15.70 -7.90
C CYS A 19 -5.19 16.35 -6.61
N VAL A 20 -5.48 15.55 -5.57
CA VAL A 20 -5.98 16.04 -4.28
C VAL A 20 -4.85 16.65 -3.44
N PHE A 21 -3.64 16.11 -3.53
CA PHE A 21 -2.46 16.57 -2.80
C PHE A 21 -1.31 16.95 -3.75
N PRO A 22 -1.47 17.99 -4.57
CA PRO A 22 -0.49 18.34 -5.61
C PRO A 22 0.87 18.77 -5.04
N ALA A 23 0.89 19.28 -3.81
CA ALA A 23 2.12 19.65 -3.11
C ALA A 23 2.82 18.46 -2.42
N ASN A 24 2.17 17.29 -2.36
CA ASN A 24 2.67 16.09 -1.68
C ASN A 24 2.66 14.88 -2.62
N ALA A 25 3.42 14.98 -3.71
CA ALA A 25 3.51 13.92 -4.73
C ALA A 25 4.00 12.58 -4.15
N GLU A 26 4.74 12.62 -3.03
CA GLU A 26 5.18 11.45 -2.28
C GLU A 26 4.02 10.54 -1.84
N TYR A 27 2.83 11.08 -1.56
CA TYR A 27 1.67 10.26 -1.19
C TYR A 27 1.22 9.38 -2.35
N ALA A 28 1.14 9.94 -3.56
CA ALA A 28 0.76 9.20 -4.76
C ALA A 28 1.80 8.14 -5.11
N ALA A 29 3.09 8.46 -4.96
CA ALA A 29 4.20 7.53 -5.16
C ALA A 29 4.11 6.32 -4.20
N VAL A 30 3.86 6.56 -2.91
CA VAL A 30 3.65 5.48 -1.92
C VAL A 30 2.47 4.60 -2.30
N VAL A 31 1.31 5.19 -2.62
CA VAL A 31 0.10 4.42 -2.96
C VAL A 31 0.34 3.54 -4.18
N LEU A 32 0.96 4.09 -5.23
CA LEU A 32 1.30 3.34 -6.43
C LEU A 32 2.23 2.17 -6.13
N VAL A 33 3.27 2.38 -5.32
CA VAL A 33 4.25 1.35 -5.00
C VAL A 33 3.68 0.27 -4.07
N VAL A 34 2.82 0.65 -3.11
CA VAL A 34 2.12 -0.31 -2.25
C VAL A 34 1.22 -1.23 -3.09
N LEU A 35 0.50 -0.71 -4.07
CA LEU A 35 -0.27 -1.53 -5.02
C LEU A 35 0.64 -2.43 -5.87
N ALA A 36 1.71 -1.84 -6.42
CA ALA A 36 2.60 -2.52 -7.35
C ALA A 36 3.33 -3.71 -6.72
N PHE A 37 3.73 -3.59 -5.46
CA PHE A 37 4.59 -4.59 -4.80
C PHE A 37 3.87 -5.40 -3.73
N GLY A 38 2.81 -4.86 -3.12
CA GLY A 38 2.09 -5.52 -2.02
C GLY A 38 1.43 -6.82 -2.47
N ASP A 39 0.52 -6.76 -3.45
CA ASP A 39 -0.25 -7.92 -3.90
C ASP A 39 0.63 -9.02 -4.51
N PRO A 40 1.60 -8.70 -5.40
CA PRO A 40 2.49 -9.74 -5.93
C PRO A 40 3.34 -10.40 -4.84
N ALA A 41 3.82 -9.64 -3.84
CA ALA A 41 4.57 -10.21 -2.72
C ALA A 41 3.68 -11.13 -1.88
N ALA A 42 2.45 -10.70 -1.56
CA ALA A 42 1.49 -11.47 -0.79
C ALA A 42 1.11 -12.77 -1.51
N ALA A 43 0.84 -12.69 -2.81
CA ALA A 43 0.47 -13.85 -3.63
C ALA A 43 1.64 -14.83 -3.79
N THR A 44 2.84 -14.33 -4.05
CA THR A 44 4.02 -15.19 -4.27
C THR A 44 4.41 -15.92 -2.99
N ALA A 45 4.59 -15.18 -1.89
CA ALA A 45 4.97 -15.79 -0.61
C ALA A 45 3.83 -16.62 0.00
N GLY A 46 2.59 -16.18 -0.16
CA GLY A 46 1.41 -16.93 0.30
C GLY A 46 1.24 -18.27 -0.43
N ARG A 47 1.55 -18.33 -1.73
CA ARG A 47 1.53 -19.60 -2.49
C ARG A 47 2.73 -20.50 -2.16
N ALA A 48 3.92 -19.90 -1.96
CA ALA A 48 5.14 -20.67 -1.68
C ALA A 48 5.17 -21.25 -0.25
N TRP A 49 4.73 -20.48 0.75
CA TRP A 49 4.92 -20.82 2.17
C TRP A 49 3.66 -20.65 3.04
N GLY A 50 2.54 -20.17 2.49
CA GLY A 50 1.33 -19.82 3.23
C GLY A 50 0.49 -21.01 3.70
N ARG A 51 0.96 -21.69 4.76
CA ARG A 51 0.21 -22.78 5.42
C ARG A 51 -0.88 -22.27 6.36
N SER A 52 -0.60 -21.19 7.10
CA SER A 52 -1.53 -20.60 8.05
C SER A 52 -2.47 -19.61 7.36
N LYS A 53 -3.77 -19.89 7.40
CA LYS A 53 -4.83 -19.01 6.88
C LYS A 53 -5.17 -17.91 7.87
N LEU A 54 -5.70 -16.79 7.37
CA LEU A 54 -6.20 -15.73 8.26
C LEU A 54 -7.57 -16.12 8.84
N PRO A 55 -7.86 -15.81 10.12
CA PRO A 55 -9.09 -16.24 10.77
C PRO A 55 -10.34 -15.56 10.21
N TRP A 56 -10.22 -14.38 9.60
CA TRP A 56 -11.32 -13.65 8.95
C TRP A 56 -11.38 -13.86 7.42
N ASN A 57 -10.37 -14.48 6.82
CA ASN A 57 -10.32 -14.71 5.37
C ASN A 57 -9.47 -15.94 5.04
N ALA A 58 -10.13 -17.07 4.79
CA ALA A 58 -9.48 -18.35 4.51
C ALA A 58 -8.75 -18.38 3.14
N GLU A 59 -9.04 -17.45 2.24
CA GLU A 59 -8.37 -17.35 0.94
C GLU A 59 -6.97 -16.77 1.08
N LYS A 60 -6.77 -15.87 2.05
CA LYS A 60 -5.51 -15.19 2.32
C LYS A 60 -4.73 -15.93 3.42
N THR A 61 -3.43 -15.66 3.49
CA THR A 61 -2.51 -16.36 4.42
C THR A 61 -1.78 -15.36 5.30
N VAL A 62 -1.40 -15.78 6.51
CA VAL A 62 -0.57 -14.97 7.42
C VAL A 62 0.75 -14.59 6.74
N VAL A 63 1.38 -15.55 6.05
CA VAL A 63 2.63 -15.32 5.32
C VAL A 63 2.47 -14.29 4.21
N GLY A 64 1.36 -14.35 3.46
CA GLY A 64 1.05 -13.36 2.43
C GLY A 64 0.90 -11.96 3.02
N LEU A 65 0.16 -11.82 4.13
CA LEU A 65 0.01 -10.53 4.81
C LEU A 65 1.34 -9.97 5.33
N VAL A 66 2.16 -10.79 5.97
CA VAL A 66 3.48 -10.34 6.46
C VAL A 66 4.37 -9.93 5.30
N SER A 67 4.36 -10.69 4.20
CA SER A 67 5.17 -10.38 3.01
C SER A 67 4.70 -9.10 2.32
N PHE A 68 3.38 -8.87 2.26
CA PHE A 68 2.81 -7.61 1.81
C PHE A 68 3.41 -6.45 2.61
N VAL A 69 3.26 -6.49 3.93
CA VAL A 69 3.65 -5.38 4.83
C VAL A 69 5.14 -5.10 4.74
N LEU A 70 5.99 -6.13 4.70
CA LEU A 70 7.44 -5.96 4.64
C LEU A 70 7.88 -5.38 3.29
N VAL A 71 7.42 -5.96 2.18
CA VAL A 71 7.87 -5.52 0.84
C VAL A 71 7.27 -4.16 0.50
N ALA A 72 5.96 -3.99 0.64
CA ALA A 72 5.30 -2.71 0.38
C ALA A 72 5.75 -1.62 1.35
N GLY A 73 6.07 -1.97 2.60
CA GLY A 73 6.60 -1.05 3.60
C GLY A 73 7.96 -0.50 3.19
N VAL A 74 8.92 -1.37 2.87
CA VAL A 74 10.25 -0.96 2.39
C VAL A 74 10.16 -0.12 1.13
N MET A 75 9.42 -0.60 0.13
CA MET A 75 9.32 0.09 -1.15
C MET A 75 8.57 1.43 -1.02
N GLY A 76 7.50 1.47 -0.22
CA GLY A 76 6.77 2.69 0.09
C GLY A 76 7.64 3.71 0.82
N SER A 77 8.47 3.28 1.77
CA SER A 77 9.39 4.17 2.48
C SER A 77 10.46 4.75 1.56
N VAL A 78 11.01 3.96 0.64
CA VAL A 78 11.95 4.45 -0.38
C VAL A 78 11.26 5.44 -1.33
N ALA A 79 10.04 5.13 -1.78
CA ALA A 79 9.27 6.01 -2.66
C ALA A 79 8.95 7.36 -2.00
N TYR A 80 8.54 7.33 -0.73
CA TYR A 80 8.27 8.53 0.05
C TYR A 80 9.54 9.38 0.20
N TRP A 81 10.64 8.75 0.62
CA TRP A 81 11.90 9.46 0.85
C TRP A 81 12.49 10.06 -0.44
N GLY A 82 12.34 9.36 -1.57
CA GLY A 82 12.83 9.80 -2.87
C GLY A 82 12.02 10.97 -3.47
N GLU A 83 10.71 11.00 -3.28
CA GLU A 83 9.85 12.04 -3.86
C GLU A 83 9.58 13.24 -2.95
N ALA A 84 9.83 13.14 -1.64
CA ALA A 84 9.61 14.26 -0.75
C ALA A 84 10.68 15.35 -0.94
N ARG A 85 10.34 16.39 -1.73
CA ARG A 85 11.31 17.37 -2.26
C ARG A 85 11.69 18.53 -1.34
N ASN A 86 10.94 18.88 -0.29
CA ASN A 86 11.37 19.88 0.71
C ASN A 86 10.36 20.15 1.84
N PRO A 87 10.82 20.38 3.09
CA PRO A 87 12.18 20.12 3.56
C PRO A 87 12.49 18.62 3.53
N HIS A 88 13.78 18.27 3.45
CA HIS A 88 14.22 16.87 3.48
C HIS A 88 13.65 16.18 4.73
N VAL A 89 12.70 15.29 4.49
CA VAL A 89 12.07 14.49 5.54
C VAL A 89 13.09 13.51 6.09
N SER A 90 13.06 13.32 7.41
CA SER A 90 13.92 12.33 8.03
C SER A 90 13.63 10.94 7.47
N PHE A 91 14.65 10.08 7.37
CA PHE A 91 14.46 8.69 6.97
C PHE A 91 13.46 7.97 7.89
N GLY A 92 13.45 8.28 9.18
CA GLY A 92 12.48 7.75 10.14
C GLY A 92 11.03 8.10 9.79
N THR A 93 10.77 9.34 9.35
CA THR A 93 9.44 9.76 8.89
C THR A 93 9.01 8.99 7.66
N ALA A 94 9.91 8.78 6.69
CA ALA A 94 9.62 7.99 5.50
C ALA A 94 9.36 6.51 5.83
N VAL A 95 10.11 5.94 6.78
CA VAL A 95 9.87 4.58 7.29
C VAL A 95 8.48 4.48 7.92
N ALA A 96 8.11 5.43 8.77
CA ALA A 96 6.79 5.46 9.40
C ALA A 96 5.66 5.61 8.37
N CYS A 97 5.81 6.50 7.39
CA CYS A 97 4.82 6.73 6.33
C CYS A 97 4.62 5.48 5.45
N GLY A 98 5.70 4.91 4.93
CA GLY A 98 5.63 3.71 4.09
C GLY A 98 5.09 2.49 4.85
N THR A 99 5.54 2.29 6.09
CA THR A 99 5.06 1.17 6.92
C THR A 99 3.59 1.31 7.28
N THR A 100 3.13 2.52 7.63
CA THR A 100 1.71 2.75 7.97
C THR A 100 0.81 2.54 6.75
N ALA A 101 1.23 3.00 5.57
CA ALA A 101 0.54 2.75 4.32
C ALA A 101 0.47 1.24 3.99
N ALA A 102 1.59 0.53 4.15
CA ALA A 102 1.66 -0.92 3.90
C ALA A 102 0.83 -1.73 4.91
N LEU A 103 0.80 -1.34 6.18
CA LEU A 103 -0.03 -1.97 7.21
C LEU A 103 -1.51 -1.83 6.88
N LEU A 104 -1.98 -0.61 6.60
CA LEU A 104 -3.39 -0.39 6.28
C LEU A 104 -3.77 -1.02 4.93
N GLY A 105 -2.91 -0.93 3.91
CA GLY A 105 -3.08 -1.60 2.63
C GLY A 105 -3.19 -3.12 2.79
N GLY A 106 -2.27 -3.73 3.54
CA GLY A 106 -2.26 -5.17 3.80
C GLY A 106 -3.47 -5.63 4.61
N LEU A 107 -3.91 -4.84 5.60
CA LEU A 107 -5.15 -5.12 6.32
C LEU A 107 -6.36 -5.07 5.37
N ALA A 108 -6.45 -4.06 4.50
CA ALA A 108 -7.54 -3.93 3.54
C ALA A 108 -7.57 -5.08 2.53
N GLU A 109 -6.41 -5.53 2.06
CA GLU A 109 -6.20 -6.71 1.22
C GLU A 109 -6.62 -8.01 1.93
N SER A 110 -6.38 -8.08 3.24
CA SER A 110 -6.70 -9.26 4.03
C SER A 110 -8.19 -9.50 4.25
N LEU A 111 -9.04 -8.47 4.10
CA LEU A 111 -10.47 -8.56 4.37
C LEU A 111 -11.19 -9.36 3.28
N ALA A 112 -12.12 -10.23 3.69
CA ALA A 112 -13.06 -10.87 2.78
C ALA A 112 -14.10 -9.84 2.33
N SER A 113 -13.95 -9.30 1.12
CA SER A 113 -14.84 -8.28 0.55
C SER A 113 -15.11 -8.53 -0.92
N ARG A 114 -16.25 -8.01 -1.40
CA ARG A 114 -16.62 -8.02 -2.83
C ARG A 114 -16.12 -6.78 -3.58
N VAL A 115 -15.54 -5.81 -2.86
CA VAL A 115 -14.94 -4.61 -3.45
C VAL A 115 -13.56 -4.95 -4.01
N ASP A 116 -13.20 -4.31 -5.12
CA ASP A 116 -11.92 -4.47 -5.81
C ASP A 116 -10.72 -4.32 -4.86
N ASP A 117 -9.80 -5.28 -4.86
CA ASP A 117 -8.63 -5.32 -3.97
C ASP A 117 -7.75 -4.08 -4.18
N ASN A 118 -7.45 -3.73 -5.44
CA ASN A 118 -6.67 -2.53 -5.78
C ASN A 118 -7.30 -1.26 -5.20
N LEU A 119 -8.62 -1.10 -5.30
CA LEU A 119 -9.29 0.10 -4.77
C LEU A 119 -9.21 0.15 -3.24
N ARG A 120 -9.44 -0.98 -2.56
CA ARG A 120 -9.36 -1.08 -1.10
C ARG A 120 -7.95 -0.77 -0.60
N ILE A 121 -6.94 -1.37 -1.22
CA ILE A 121 -5.53 -1.17 -0.90
C ILE A 121 -5.17 0.29 -1.11
N SER A 122 -5.55 0.88 -2.25
CA SER A 122 -5.25 2.27 -2.57
C SER A 122 -5.79 3.23 -1.53
N ILE A 123 -7.06 3.08 -1.15
CA ILE A 123 -7.73 3.93 -0.17
C ILE A 123 -7.06 3.78 1.19
N ALA A 124 -6.83 2.55 1.64
CA ALA A 124 -6.24 2.28 2.94
C ALA A 124 -4.78 2.77 3.03
N ALA A 125 -3.99 2.55 1.98
CA ALA A 125 -2.62 3.06 1.88
C ALA A 125 -2.59 4.60 1.87
N THR A 126 -3.54 5.25 1.17
CA THR A 126 -3.68 6.71 1.17
C THR A 126 -3.94 7.23 2.58
N VAL A 127 -4.89 6.63 3.30
CA VAL A 127 -5.16 7.00 4.69
C VAL A 127 -3.90 6.84 5.53
N GLY A 128 -3.18 5.72 5.37
CA GLY A 128 -1.99 5.43 6.15
C GLY A 128 -0.85 6.44 5.93
N VAL A 129 -0.52 6.72 4.67
CA VAL A 129 0.56 7.67 4.34
C VAL A 129 0.21 9.09 4.76
N VAL A 130 -1.03 9.53 4.52
CA VAL A 130 -1.47 10.88 4.87
C VAL A 130 -1.52 11.06 6.38
N THR A 131 -2.12 10.13 7.12
CA THR A 131 -2.20 10.23 8.57
C THR A 131 -0.80 10.23 9.21
N ALA A 132 0.08 9.30 8.80
CA ALA A 132 1.44 9.26 9.32
C ALA A 132 2.21 10.55 9.01
N SER A 133 2.12 11.05 7.78
CA SER A 133 2.80 12.27 7.37
C SER A 133 2.31 13.50 8.14
N ARG A 134 1.01 13.63 8.38
CA ARG A 134 0.42 14.76 9.11
C ARG A 134 0.69 14.76 10.61
N LEU A 135 1.04 13.61 11.18
CA LEU A 135 1.39 13.49 12.60
C LEU A 135 2.88 13.76 12.86
N LEU A 136 3.72 13.60 11.85
CA LEU A 136 5.18 13.66 11.98
C LEU A 136 5.81 14.93 11.37
N ILE A 137 5.04 15.71 10.61
CA ILE A 137 5.45 16.96 9.94
C ILE A 137 4.37 18.00 10.18
#